data_AF-A0A7X6ZAX4-F1
#
_entry.id   AF-A0A7X6ZAX4-F1
#
_cell.length_a   1.000
_cell.length_b   1.000
_cell.length_c   1.000
_cell.angle_alpha   90.00
_cell.angle_beta   90.00
_cell.angle_gamma   90.00
#
_symmetry.space_group_name_H-M   'P 1'
#
loop_
_entity.id
_entity.type
_entity.pdbx_description
1 polymer ?
#
loop_
_entity_poly.entity_id
_entity_poly.type
_entity_poly.pdbx_seq_one_letter_code
_entity_poly.pdbx_strand_id
1 'polypeptide(L)'
;GIPAATLWPRTTIQTAAVSNILGGDEVYRRSRTPEIYADAAHALLTGPAEAMAGQQLLCEDVLRAAGVTDFSGYSSVPEGELFPDAFV
;
A
#
# COMPACT_ATOMS: atom_id res chain seq x y z
N GLY A 1 -2.13 -26.83 3.27
CA GLY A 1 -1.07 -26.14 2.51
C GLY A 1 -0.65 -24.90 3.26
N ILE A 2 0.41 -24.22 2.83
CA ILE A 2 0.75 -22.88 3.34
C ILE A 2 0.19 -21.87 2.32
N PRO A 3 -0.75 -21.00 2.70
CA PRO A 3 -1.28 -19.98 1.79
C PRO A 3 -0.18 -18.97 1.43
N ALA A 4 -0.17 -18.51 0.19
CA ALA A 4 0.80 -17.53 -0.30
C ALA A 4 0.08 -16.51 -1.19
N ALA A 5 0.40 -15.23 -1.03
CA ALA A 5 -0.14 -14.14 -1.82
C ALA A 5 0.95 -13.08 -2.03
N THR A 6 0.78 -12.22 -3.02
CA THR A 6 1.56 -10.99 -3.14
C THR A 6 0.71 -9.78 -2.78
N LEU A 7 1.35 -8.78 -2.19
CA LEU A 7 0.73 -7.51 -1.82
C LEU A 7 1.59 -6.40 -2.40
N TRP A 8 0.96 -5.36 -2.97
CA TRP A 8 1.63 -4.25 -3.64
C TRP A 8 0.88 -2.92 -3.38
N PRO A 9 1.54 -1.76 -3.27
CA PRO A 9 0.83 -0.49 -3.05
C PRO A 9 0.44 0.17 -4.38
N ARG A 10 -0.66 0.93 -4.41
CA ARG A 10 -1.01 1.72 -5.63
C ARG A 10 -0.11 2.94 -5.82
N THR A 11 0.54 3.41 -4.78
CA THR A 11 1.39 4.62 -4.77
C THR A 11 2.74 4.31 -4.18
N THR A 12 3.74 5.14 -4.49
CA THR A 12 5.04 5.05 -3.82
C THR A 12 4.90 5.23 -2.31
N ILE A 13 5.86 4.68 -1.55
CA ILE A 13 5.85 4.67 -0.08
C ILE A 13 7.00 5.51 0.47
N GLN A 14 6.72 6.32 1.49
CA GLN A 14 7.65 7.21 2.20
C GLN A 14 8.76 6.43 2.94
N THR A 15 9.70 5.87 2.18
CA THR A 15 10.86 5.16 2.68
C THR A 15 12.13 5.95 2.38
N ALA A 16 13.21 5.64 3.10
CA ALA A 16 14.53 6.19 2.80
C ALA A 16 14.97 5.89 1.35
N ALA A 17 14.56 4.74 0.79
CA ALA A 17 14.87 4.40 -0.60
C ALA A 17 14.19 5.35 -1.60
N VAL A 18 12.94 5.73 -1.37
CA VAL A 18 12.25 6.71 -2.21
C VAL A 18 12.93 8.08 -2.13
N SER A 19 13.28 8.51 -0.91
CA SER A 19 13.99 9.78 -0.69
C SER A 19 15.39 9.80 -1.32
N ASN A 20 16.12 8.68 -1.29
CA ASN A 20 17.53 8.65 -1.69
C ASN A 20 17.75 8.24 -3.15
N ILE A 21 16.82 7.49 -3.76
CA ILE A 21 17.07 6.77 -5.03
C ILE A 21 16.00 7.06 -6.08
N LEU A 22 14.71 7.04 -5.72
CA LEU A 22 13.63 6.98 -6.71
C LEU A 22 13.20 8.35 -7.26
N GLY A 23 13.25 9.40 -6.45
CA GLY A 23 12.81 10.74 -6.90
C GLY A 23 12.94 11.86 -5.88
N GLY A 24 13.76 11.68 -4.85
CA GLY A 24 14.04 12.73 -3.88
C GLY A 24 12.83 13.14 -3.03
N ASP A 25 12.95 14.32 -2.42
CA ASP A 25 11.93 14.89 -1.53
C ASP A 25 10.56 15.09 -2.21
N GLU A 26 10.52 15.29 -3.53
CA GLU A 26 9.27 15.49 -4.24
C GLU A 26 8.43 14.21 -4.26
N VAL A 27 9.01 13.10 -4.75
CA VAL A 27 8.31 11.81 -4.76
C VAL A 27 8.03 11.35 -3.33
N TYR A 28 8.95 11.59 -2.40
CA TYR A 28 8.71 11.30 -0.98
C TYR A 28 7.48 12.02 -0.44
N ARG A 29 7.33 13.34 -0.64
CA ARG A 29 6.14 14.09 -0.17
C ARG A 29 4.84 13.65 -0.85
N ARG A 30 4.93 13.15 -2.07
CA ARG A 30 3.79 12.64 -2.86
C ARG A 30 3.57 11.13 -2.68
N SER A 31 4.25 10.50 -1.73
CA SER A 31 4.09 9.09 -1.37
C SER A 31 3.16 8.92 -0.18
N ARG A 32 2.58 7.73 -0.03
CA ARG A 32 1.88 7.36 1.20
C ARG A 32 2.83 6.91 2.30
N THR A 33 2.39 7.01 3.55
CA THR A 33 3.17 6.54 4.70
C THR A 33 3.26 5.00 4.70
N PRO A 34 4.31 4.39 5.29
CA PRO A 34 4.47 2.94 5.32
C PRO A 34 3.32 2.17 5.99
N GLU A 35 2.57 2.83 6.88
CA GLU A 35 1.45 2.26 7.62
C GLU A 35 0.36 1.71 6.70
N ILE A 36 0.15 2.27 5.49
CA ILE A 36 -0.85 1.71 4.57
C ILE A 36 -0.52 0.27 4.17
N TYR A 37 0.76 -0.03 3.99
CA TYR A 37 1.23 -1.37 3.66
C TYR A 37 1.16 -2.28 4.88
N ALA A 38 1.55 -1.76 6.04
CA ALA A 38 1.51 -2.50 7.30
C ALA A 38 0.08 -2.92 7.66
N ASP A 39 -0.89 -2.01 7.55
CA ASP A 39 -2.29 -2.27 7.85
C ASP A 39 -2.90 -3.24 6.84
N ALA A 40 -2.59 -3.08 5.55
CA ALA A 40 -3.02 -4.02 4.52
C ALA A 40 -2.45 -5.42 4.76
N ALA A 41 -1.17 -5.53 5.10
CA ALA A 41 -0.54 -6.81 5.44
C ALA A 41 -1.14 -7.41 6.72
N HIS A 42 -1.45 -6.60 7.73
CA HIS A 42 -2.12 -7.06 8.94
C HIS A 42 -3.52 -7.62 8.64
N ALA A 43 -4.33 -6.89 7.86
CA ALA A 43 -5.65 -7.34 7.44
C ALA A 43 -5.57 -8.65 6.62
N LEU A 44 -4.57 -8.77 5.75
CA LEU A 44 -4.28 -9.98 4.99
C LEU A 44 -3.94 -11.17 5.91
N LEU A 45 -3.01 -10.98 6.84
CA LEU A 45 -2.50 -12.05 7.70
C LEU A 45 -3.51 -12.50 8.78
N THR A 46 -4.44 -11.63 9.17
CA THR A 46 -5.46 -11.93 10.19
C THR A 46 -6.82 -12.33 9.60
N GLY A 47 -6.98 -12.21 8.29
CA GLY A 47 -8.18 -12.61 7.55
C GLY A 47 -8.24 -14.11 7.22
N PRO A 48 -9.31 -14.57 6.52
CA PRO A 48 -9.47 -15.97 6.12
C PRO A 48 -8.41 -16.40 5.09
N ALA A 49 -7.51 -17.29 5.50
CA ALA A 49 -6.36 -17.74 4.72
C ALA A 49 -6.71 -18.31 3.33
N GLU A 50 -7.82 -19.04 3.21
CA GLU A 50 -8.23 -19.69 1.95
C GLU A 50 -8.66 -18.67 0.89
N ALA A 51 -9.18 -17.52 1.31
CA ALA A 51 -9.63 -16.47 0.41
C ALA A 51 -8.46 -15.76 -0.31
N MET A 52 -7.22 -15.95 0.17
CA MET A 52 -6.06 -15.13 -0.22
C MET A 52 -4.99 -15.92 -0.97
N ALA A 53 -5.01 -17.26 -0.90
CA ALA A 53 -4.00 -18.09 -1.53
C ALA A 53 -4.00 -17.93 -3.07
N GLY A 54 -2.84 -17.62 -3.63
CA GLY A 54 -2.60 -17.43 -5.06
C GLY A 54 -2.94 -16.04 -5.59
N GLN A 55 -3.30 -15.09 -4.73
CA GLN A 55 -3.73 -13.76 -5.17
C GLN A 55 -2.58 -12.77 -5.34
N GLN A 56 -2.83 -11.77 -6.20
CA GLN A 56 -2.02 -10.58 -6.40
C GLN A 56 -2.86 -9.38 -5.98
N LEU A 57 -2.48 -8.74 -4.88
CA LEU A 57 -3.34 -7.80 -4.18
C LEU A 57 -2.75 -6.41 -4.12
N LEU A 58 -3.64 -5.41 -4.12
CA LEU A 58 -3.28 -4.02 -3.87
C LEU A 58 -3.65 -3.62 -2.44
N CYS A 59 -2.77 -2.90 -1.75
CA CYS A 59 -2.95 -2.48 -0.35
C CYS A 59 -4.31 -1.81 -0.12
N GLU A 60 -4.67 -0.86 -0.98
CA GLU A 60 -5.91 -0.09 -0.91
C GLU A 60 -7.15 -0.98 -1.13
N ASP A 61 -7.05 -2.01 -1.98
CA ASP A 61 -8.19 -2.91 -2.23
C ASP A 61 -8.41 -3.85 -1.06
N VAL A 62 -7.32 -4.33 -0.42
CA VAL A 62 -7.38 -5.10 0.83
C VAL A 62 -8.01 -4.26 1.94
N LEU A 63 -7.58 -3.02 2.10
CA LEU A 63 -8.12 -2.12 3.13
C LEU A 63 -9.58 -1.72 2.85
N ARG A 64 -9.97 -1.49 1.60
CA ARG A 64 -11.38 -1.29 1.22
C ARG A 64 -12.25 -2.50 1.55
N ALA A 65 -11.76 -3.72 1.26
CA ALA A 65 -12.46 -4.94 1.64
C ALA A 65 -12.60 -5.10 3.16
N ALA A 66 -11.65 -4.55 3.93
CA ALA A 66 -11.71 -4.46 5.40
C ALA A 66 -12.56 -3.28 5.92
N GLY A 67 -13.19 -2.49 5.04
CA GLY A 67 -14.09 -1.39 5.40
C GLY A 67 -13.43 -0.01 5.51
N VAL A 68 -12.14 0.11 5.22
CA VAL A 68 -11.44 1.41 5.18
C VAL A 68 -11.82 2.14 3.89
N THR A 69 -12.40 3.32 4.04
CA THR A 69 -12.85 4.16 2.91
C THR A 69 -12.13 5.50 2.83
N ASP A 70 -11.58 5.95 3.96
CA ASP A 70 -10.77 7.16 4.05
C ASP A 70 -9.28 6.79 4.17
N PHE A 71 -8.49 7.25 3.21
CA PHE A 71 -7.05 7.02 3.15
C PHE A 71 -6.23 8.28 3.46
N SER A 72 -6.87 9.40 3.83
CA SER A 72 -6.16 10.66 4.04
C SER A 72 -5.17 10.60 5.20
N GLY A 73 -5.35 9.67 6.15
CA GLY A 73 -4.40 9.43 7.23
C GLY A 73 -3.04 8.89 6.75
N TYR A 74 -2.97 8.33 5.55
CA TYR A 74 -1.75 7.78 4.97
C TYR A 74 -1.03 8.75 4.04
N SER A 75 -1.47 10.00 3.88
CA SER A 75 -0.80 10.97 3.01
C SER A 75 -0.87 12.39 3.55
N SER A 76 0.15 13.19 3.22
CA SER A 76 0.16 14.64 3.50
C SER A 76 -0.39 15.47 2.33
N VAL A 77 -0.68 14.83 1.19
CA VAL A 77 -1.23 15.46 -0.03
C VAL A 77 -2.55 14.80 -0.44
N PRO A 78 -3.40 15.50 -1.21
CA PRO A 78 -4.62 14.91 -1.77
C PRO A 78 -4.36 13.73 -2.72
N GLU A 79 -5.36 12.86 -2.88
CA GLU A 79 -5.27 11.63 -3.70
C GLU A 79 -4.75 11.88 -5.12
N GLY A 80 -5.22 12.95 -5.77
CA GLY A 80 -4.85 13.29 -7.16
C GLY A 80 -3.41 13.76 -7.33
N GLU A 81 -2.70 14.03 -6.23
CA GLU A 81 -1.30 14.45 -6.24
C GLU A 81 -0.33 13.31 -5.92
N LEU A 82 -0.83 12.16 -5.45
CA LEU A 82 0.01 11.02 -5.11
C LEU A 82 0.77 10.49 -6.33
N PHE A 83 1.99 10.03 -6.10
CA PHE A 83 2.82 9.45 -7.14
C PHE A 83 2.49 7.96 -7.28
N PRO A 84 2.01 7.50 -8.46
CA PRO A 84 1.69 6.09 -8.69
C PRO A 84 2.92 5.21 -8.54
N ASP A 85 2.74 3.99 -8.05
CA ASP A 85 3.84 3.02 -8.03
C ASP A 85 4.08 2.42 -9.43
N ALA A 86 5.24 1.82 -9.64
CA ALA A 86 5.77 1.51 -10.97
C ALA A 86 5.01 0.42 -11.76
N PHE A 87 4.25 -0.45 -11.09
CA PHE A 87 3.68 -1.67 -11.68
C PHE A 87 2.15 -1.80 -11.50
N VAL A 88 1.48 -0.66 -11.28
CA VAL A 88 0.05 -0.58 -11.00
C VAL A 88 -0.76 -0.39 -12.27
#